data_AF-A0A3N5XAX5-F1
#
_entry.id   AF-A0A3N5XAX5-F1
#
_cell.length_a   1.000
_cell.length_b   1.000
_cell.length_c   1.000
_cell.angle_alpha   90.00
_cell.angle_beta   90.00
_cell.angle_gamma   90.00
#
_symmetry.space_group_name_H-M   'P 1'
#
loop_
_entity.id
_entity.type
_entity.pdbx_description
1 polymer ?
#
loop_
_entity_poly.entity_id
_entity_poly.type
_entity_poly.pdbx_seq_one_letter_code
_entity_poly.pdbx_strand_id
1 'polypeptide(L)'
;MPETPKPGEAWQARAETRLIGSRQNAVDGAAARAGALGYEVVVLSEAVVGEARQAGVRLVRLVQSEAASRDRSGRLRHRPLCVLAAGETTVTVKGTGRGGRNQELALAAATELEKSGRPCALLSAGTDGIDGPTDAAGAMADTSTLARAAARGLADPEAYLDNNDAYAFFEALSDLVVVGPTDTNVGDIQILLTA
;
A
#
# COMPACT_ATOMS: atom_id res chain seq x y z
N MET A 1 -20.09 -24.75 -30.11
CA MET A 1 -18.75 -24.12 -29.99
C MET A 1 -17.74 -25.19 -29.61
N PRO A 2 -16.46 -25.08 -29.98
CA PRO A 2 -15.44 -25.98 -29.45
C PRO A 2 -15.28 -25.80 -27.94
N GLU A 3 -14.98 -26.90 -27.27
CA GLU A 3 -14.73 -26.96 -25.83
C GLU A 3 -13.34 -26.40 -25.48
N THR A 4 -13.15 -25.98 -24.23
CA THR A 4 -11.85 -25.54 -23.72
C THR A 4 -10.85 -26.70 -23.61
N PRO A 5 -9.55 -26.47 -23.90
CA PRO A 5 -8.51 -27.50 -23.77
C PRO A 5 -8.44 -28.09 -22.34
N LYS A 6 -8.27 -29.41 -22.22
CA LYS A 6 -8.27 -30.11 -20.94
C LYS A 6 -6.86 -30.47 -20.47
N PRO A 7 -6.64 -30.62 -19.15
CA PRO A 7 -5.40 -31.17 -18.61
C PRO A 7 -5.11 -32.57 -19.18
N GLY A 8 -3.83 -32.85 -19.47
CA GLY A 8 -3.36 -34.13 -20.00
C GLY A 8 -3.39 -34.28 -21.53
N GLU A 9 -3.88 -33.28 -22.27
CA GLU A 9 -3.93 -33.32 -23.72
C GLU A 9 -2.57 -32.98 -24.37
N ALA A 10 -2.37 -33.44 -25.62
CA ALA A 10 -1.10 -33.32 -26.35
C ALA A 10 -0.61 -31.88 -26.57
N TRP A 11 -1.47 -30.86 -26.42
CA TRP A 11 -1.05 -29.46 -26.49
C TRP A 11 -0.15 -29.08 -25.30
N GLN A 12 -0.35 -29.67 -24.12
CA GLN A 12 0.43 -29.34 -22.91
C GLN A 12 1.90 -29.70 -23.05
N ALA A 13 2.22 -30.82 -23.72
CA ALA A 13 3.60 -31.25 -23.95
C ALA A 13 4.39 -30.28 -24.87
N ARG A 14 3.71 -29.34 -25.53
CA ARG A 14 4.30 -28.34 -26.43
C ARG A 14 4.18 -26.91 -25.89
N ALA A 15 3.66 -26.74 -24.69
CA ALA A 15 3.44 -25.44 -24.07
C ALA A 15 4.31 -25.28 -22.84
N GLU A 16 4.96 -24.12 -22.71
CA GLU A 16 5.68 -23.71 -21.52
C GLU A 16 5.16 -22.35 -21.07
N THR A 17 4.84 -22.23 -19.78
CA THR A 17 4.39 -20.97 -19.17
C THR A 17 5.40 -20.52 -18.14
N ARG A 18 5.90 -19.29 -18.27
CA ARG A 18 6.81 -18.66 -17.31
C ARG A 18 6.22 -17.35 -16.81
N LEU A 19 6.17 -17.20 -15.49
CA LEU A 19 5.81 -15.94 -14.87
C LEU A 19 7.05 -15.05 -14.77
N ILE A 20 7.10 -14.02 -15.62
CA ILE A 20 8.25 -13.08 -15.70
C ILE A 20 8.00 -11.76 -14.96
N GLY A 21 6.77 -11.51 -14.53
CA GLY A 21 6.36 -10.35 -13.78
C GLY A 21 5.18 -10.70 -12.89
N SER A 22 5.31 -10.40 -11.60
CA SER A 22 4.32 -10.73 -10.58
C SER A 22 4.44 -9.78 -9.41
N ARG A 23 3.42 -9.78 -8.55
CA ARG A 23 3.41 -9.07 -7.27
C ARG A 23 4.65 -9.39 -6.43
N GLN A 24 5.11 -10.64 -6.46
CA GLN A 24 6.30 -11.07 -5.74
C GLN A 24 7.55 -10.35 -6.24
N ASN A 25 7.68 -10.11 -7.56
CA ASN A 25 8.83 -9.39 -8.11
C ASN A 25 8.89 -7.94 -7.62
N ALA A 26 7.73 -7.26 -7.49
CA ALA A 26 7.68 -5.91 -6.94
C ALA A 26 8.09 -5.88 -5.45
N VAL A 27 7.58 -6.83 -4.66
CA VAL A 27 7.93 -6.97 -3.24
C VAL A 27 9.40 -7.29 -3.06
N ASP A 28 9.97 -8.21 -3.85
CA ASP A 28 11.39 -8.58 -3.78
C ASP A 28 12.30 -7.39 -4.11
N GLY A 29 11.93 -6.59 -5.10
CA GLY A 29 12.64 -5.35 -5.44
C GLY A 29 12.62 -4.33 -4.31
N ALA A 30 11.46 -4.11 -3.69
CA ALA A 30 11.32 -3.24 -2.52
C ALA A 30 12.12 -3.77 -1.31
N ALA A 31 12.08 -5.08 -1.07
CA ALA A 31 12.81 -5.74 0.03
C ALA A 31 14.32 -5.60 -0.13
N ALA A 32 14.84 -5.85 -1.33
CA ALA A 32 16.26 -5.68 -1.63
C ALA A 32 16.70 -4.23 -1.42
N ARG A 33 15.89 -3.25 -1.86
CA ARG A 33 16.19 -1.83 -1.68
C ARG A 33 16.15 -1.41 -0.20
N ALA A 34 15.13 -1.81 0.54
CA ALA A 34 15.00 -1.50 1.96
C ALA A 34 16.15 -2.10 2.78
N GLY A 35 16.52 -3.35 2.51
CA GLY A 35 17.67 -3.99 3.15
C GLY A 35 19.00 -3.26 2.86
N ALA A 36 19.21 -2.83 1.62
CA ALA A 36 20.38 -2.03 1.24
C ALA A 36 20.42 -0.65 1.91
N LEU A 37 19.27 -0.10 2.29
CA LEU A 37 19.14 1.13 3.08
C LEU A 37 19.28 0.91 4.59
N GLY A 38 19.48 -0.34 5.03
CA GLY A 38 19.75 -0.68 6.43
C GLY A 38 18.51 -1.04 7.26
N TYR A 39 17.33 -1.10 6.66
CA TYR A 39 16.12 -1.53 7.34
C TYR A 39 16.16 -3.03 7.65
N GLU A 40 15.57 -3.41 8.77
CA GLU A 40 15.11 -4.78 8.93
C GLU A 40 13.83 -4.96 8.11
N VAL A 41 13.80 -5.93 7.20
CA VAL A 41 12.65 -6.12 6.29
C VAL A 41 11.79 -7.28 6.75
N VAL A 42 10.49 -7.03 6.86
CA VAL A 42 9.44 -8.04 7.08
C VAL A 42 8.48 -7.99 5.92
N VAL A 43 8.26 -9.12 5.25
CA VAL A 43 7.30 -9.25 4.15
C VAL A 43 6.06 -9.97 4.68
N LEU A 44 4.89 -9.36 4.55
CA LEU A 44 3.63 -10.00 4.90
C LEU A 44 3.27 -11.06 3.85
N SER A 45 2.97 -12.27 4.31
CA SER A 45 2.59 -13.39 3.42
C SER A 45 1.18 -13.25 2.85
N GLU A 46 0.28 -12.66 3.62
CA GLU A 46 -1.11 -12.47 3.22
C GLU A 46 -1.26 -11.24 2.32
N ALA A 47 -2.09 -11.37 1.29
CA ALA A 47 -2.38 -10.26 0.40
C ALA A 47 -3.28 -9.22 1.09
N VAL A 48 -2.99 -7.94 0.87
CA VAL A 48 -3.83 -6.84 1.34
C VAL A 48 -5.04 -6.73 0.42
N VAL A 49 -6.20 -7.19 0.89
CA VAL A 49 -7.45 -7.24 0.11
C VAL A 49 -8.65 -6.70 0.88
N GLY A 50 -9.75 -6.51 0.16
CA GLY A 50 -11.01 -5.99 0.68
C GLY A 50 -11.08 -4.47 0.64
N GLU A 51 -11.94 -3.88 1.48
CA GLU A 51 -12.18 -2.43 1.49
C GLU A 51 -10.93 -1.65 1.92
N ALA A 52 -10.49 -0.73 1.06
CA ALA A 52 -9.24 0.03 1.20
C ALA A 52 -9.14 0.74 2.55
N ARG A 53 -10.23 1.41 2.98
CA ARG A 53 -10.30 2.10 4.27
C ARG A 53 -10.00 1.15 5.44
N GLN A 54 -10.60 -0.04 5.43
CA GLN A 54 -10.39 -1.00 6.51
C GLN A 54 -9.01 -1.66 6.43
N ALA A 55 -8.51 -1.90 5.22
CA ALA A 55 -7.19 -2.47 4.99
C ALA A 55 -6.08 -1.56 5.53
N GLY A 56 -6.18 -0.24 5.33
CA GLY A 56 -5.20 0.73 5.83
C GLY A 56 -5.08 0.71 7.35
N VAL A 57 -6.23 0.74 8.05
CA VAL A 57 -6.29 0.64 9.52
C VAL A 57 -5.68 -0.67 10.01
N ARG A 58 -6.05 -1.81 9.42
CA ARG A 58 -5.53 -3.13 9.82
C ARG A 58 -4.02 -3.22 9.62
N LEU A 59 -3.52 -2.69 8.50
CA LEU A 59 -2.12 -2.77 8.13
C LEU A 59 -1.25 -1.99 9.11
N VAL A 60 -1.62 -0.76 9.48
CA VAL A 60 -0.87 0.03 10.47
C VAL A 60 -0.86 -0.66 11.83
N ARG A 61 -2.00 -1.20 12.28
CA ARG A 61 -2.07 -1.93 13.56
C ARG A 61 -1.18 -3.16 13.59
N LEU A 62 -1.14 -3.93 12.50
CA LEU A 62 -0.26 -5.08 12.37
C LEU A 62 1.21 -4.65 12.46
N VAL A 63 1.60 -3.58 11.75
CA VAL A 63 2.97 -3.05 11.80
C VAL A 63 3.34 -2.54 13.19
N GLN A 64 2.43 -1.88 13.89
CA GLN A 64 2.65 -1.46 15.28
C GLN A 64 2.87 -2.67 16.21
N SER A 65 2.11 -3.74 16.02
CA SER A 65 2.31 -5.01 16.72
C SER A 65 3.69 -5.62 16.41
N GLU A 66 4.10 -5.63 15.15
CA GLU A 66 5.42 -6.13 14.73
C GLU A 66 6.59 -5.26 15.23
N ALA A 67 6.41 -3.94 15.27
CA ALA A 67 7.42 -3.02 15.81
C ALA A 67 7.59 -3.16 17.33
N ALA A 68 6.55 -3.59 18.04
CA ALA A 68 6.60 -3.94 19.45
C ALA A 68 7.15 -5.36 19.70
N SER A 69 7.23 -6.20 18.67
CA SER A 69 7.72 -7.57 18.78
C SER A 69 9.25 -7.62 18.90
N ARG A 70 9.75 -8.65 19.59
CA ARG A 70 11.19 -8.94 19.62
C ARG A 70 11.64 -9.47 18.27
N ASP A 71 12.89 -9.22 17.90
CA ASP A 71 13.47 -9.86 16.72
C ASP A 71 13.54 -11.39 16.88
N ARG A 72 13.95 -12.11 15.82
CA ARG A 72 14.08 -13.58 15.84
C ARG A 72 15.04 -14.12 16.91
N SER A 73 15.89 -13.27 17.48
CA SER A 73 16.82 -13.61 18.56
C SER A 73 16.29 -13.26 19.96
N GLY A 74 15.05 -12.78 20.06
CA GLY A 74 14.44 -12.36 21.31
C GLY A 74 14.95 -11.01 21.83
N ARG A 75 15.62 -10.20 21.00
CA ARG A 75 16.13 -8.87 21.40
C ARG A 75 15.17 -7.77 20.95
N LEU A 76 15.28 -6.61 21.59
CA LEU A 76 14.60 -5.41 21.08
C LEU A 76 15.19 -5.08 19.71
N ARG A 77 14.31 -4.79 18.74
CA ARG A 77 14.73 -4.38 17.40
C ARG A 77 15.55 -3.11 17.52
N HIS A 78 16.80 -3.16 17.05
CA HIS A 78 17.72 -2.02 17.08
C HIS A 78 17.79 -1.28 15.74
N ARG A 79 17.17 -1.81 14.69
CA ARG A 79 17.10 -1.22 13.34
C ARG A 79 15.68 -0.76 13.06
N PRO A 80 15.50 0.31 12.27
CA PRO A 80 14.18 0.68 11.80
C PRO A 80 13.61 -0.46 10.96
N LEU A 81 12.32 -0.70 11.13
CA LEU A 81 11.58 -1.79 10.48
C LEU A 81 10.95 -1.27 9.18
N CYS A 82 11.09 -2.05 8.11
CA CYS A 82 10.35 -1.89 6.87
C CYS A 82 9.43 -3.09 6.70
N VAL A 83 8.12 -2.87 6.79
CA VAL A 83 7.12 -3.88 6.52
C VAL A 83 6.60 -3.69 5.10
N LEU A 84 6.69 -4.75 4.30
CA LEU A 84 6.23 -4.80 2.92
C LEU A 84 4.99 -5.67 2.84
N ALA A 85 3.96 -5.14 2.21
CA ALA A 85 2.76 -5.87 1.87
C ALA A 85 2.41 -5.59 0.42
N ALA A 86 1.57 -6.45 -0.15
CA ALA A 86 1.09 -6.26 -1.50
C ALA A 86 -0.26 -6.95 -1.66
N GLY A 87 -1.06 -6.47 -2.60
CA GLY A 87 -2.39 -7.02 -2.82
C GLY A 87 -3.17 -6.18 -3.81
N GLU A 88 -4.47 -6.16 -3.62
CA GLU A 88 -5.39 -5.39 -4.45
C GLU A 88 -6.66 -5.11 -3.64
N THR A 89 -6.80 -3.87 -3.19
CA THR A 89 -7.99 -3.45 -2.43
C THR A 89 -9.07 -2.93 -3.36
N THR A 90 -10.25 -2.69 -2.81
CA THR A 90 -11.37 -2.08 -3.52
C THR A 90 -11.92 -0.91 -2.72
N VAL A 91 -12.57 0.02 -3.42
CA VAL A 91 -13.30 1.13 -2.81
C VAL A 91 -14.78 0.98 -3.14
N THR A 92 -15.62 1.02 -2.10
CA THR A 92 -17.06 1.20 -2.30
C THR A 92 -17.35 2.69 -2.47
N VAL A 93 -17.52 3.13 -3.72
CA VAL A 93 -17.80 4.54 -4.04
C VAL A 93 -19.20 4.93 -3.59
N LYS A 94 -19.29 5.94 -2.74
CA LYS A 94 -20.53 6.52 -2.18
C LYS A 94 -20.63 8.03 -2.42
N GLY A 95 -19.49 8.70 -2.50
CA GLY A 95 -19.41 10.14 -2.71
C GLY A 95 -19.24 10.54 -4.18
N THR A 96 -18.90 11.80 -4.37
CA THR A 96 -18.65 12.41 -5.68
C THR A 96 -17.22 12.93 -5.83
N GLY A 97 -16.39 12.70 -4.80
CA GLY A 97 -14.99 13.06 -4.79
C GLY A 97 -14.15 12.26 -5.78
N ARG A 98 -12.87 12.61 -5.82
CA ARG A 98 -11.88 11.95 -6.65
C ARG A 98 -10.83 11.26 -5.78
N GLY A 99 -10.46 10.04 -6.15
CA GLY A 99 -9.45 9.27 -5.45
C GLY A 99 -9.35 7.85 -5.99
N GLY A 100 -8.49 7.05 -5.37
CA GLY A 100 -8.36 5.64 -5.65
C GLY A 100 -8.14 4.82 -4.38
N ARG A 101 -8.01 3.51 -4.55
CA ARG A 101 -7.91 2.56 -3.43
C ARG A 101 -6.63 2.74 -2.62
N ASN A 102 -5.52 3.11 -3.26
CA ASN A 102 -4.26 3.34 -2.58
C ASN A 102 -4.29 4.66 -1.79
N GLN A 103 -4.88 5.71 -2.37
CA GLN A 103 -5.13 6.98 -1.69
C GLN A 103 -6.09 6.80 -0.50
N GLU A 104 -7.20 6.08 -0.67
CA GLU A 104 -8.15 5.85 0.43
C GLU A 104 -7.52 5.01 1.56
N LEU A 105 -6.70 4.01 1.22
CA LEU A 105 -5.94 3.23 2.19
C LEU A 105 -4.99 4.13 3.00
N ALA A 106 -4.22 4.99 2.32
CA ALA A 106 -3.29 5.92 2.98
C ALA A 106 -4.00 6.91 3.89
N LEU A 107 -5.13 7.47 3.46
CA LEU A 107 -5.90 8.43 4.26
C LEU A 107 -6.48 7.77 5.51
N ALA A 108 -7.06 6.57 5.36
CA ALA A 108 -7.59 5.81 6.49
C ALA A 108 -6.51 5.40 7.51
N ALA A 109 -5.29 5.18 7.03
CA ALA A 109 -4.14 4.85 7.85
C ALA A 109 -3.63 6.04 8.69
N ALA A 110 -3.82 7.29 8.24
CA ALA A 110 -3.28 8.49 8.89
C ALA A 110 -3.66 8.60 10.38
N THR A 111 -4.90 8.25 10.73
CA THR A 111 -5.38 8.25 12.12
C THR A 111 -4.65 7.24 13.00
N GLU A 112 -4.34 6.05 12.48
CA GLU A 112 -3.61 5.05 13.25
C GLU A 112 -2.11 5.36 13.30
N LEU A 113 -1.57 6.00 12.27
CA LEU A 113 -0.18 6.47 12.23
C LEU A 113 0.08 7.54 13.30
N GLU A 114 -0.80 8.54 13.43
CA GLU A 114 -0.70 9.57 14.46
C GLU A 114 -0.64 8.97 15.89
N LYS A 115 -1.42 7.90 16.14
CA LYS A 115 -1.47 7.20 17.43
C LYS A 115 -0.23 6.36 17.75
N SER A 116 0.68 6.16 16.79
CA SER A 116 1.81 5.24 16.96
C SER A 116 2.83 5.68 18.03
N GLY A 117 2.83 6.96 18.42
CA GLY A 117 3.73 7.50 19.44
C GLY A 117 5.21 7.53 19.05
N ARG A 118 5.53 7.22 17.80
CA ARG A 118 6.89 7.20 17.23
C ARG A 118 6.84 7.53 15.73
N PRO A 119 7.94 7.93 15.08
CA PRO A 119 7.96 8.16 13.63
C PRO A 119 7.55 6.89 12.86
N CYS A 120 6.51 7.02 12.05
CA CYS A 120 5.98 5.97 11.20
C CYS A 120 5.45 6.59 9.90
N ALA A 121 5.70 5.92 8.77
CA ALA A 121 5.23 6.34 7.45
C ALA A 121 4.72 5.13 6.66
N LEU A 122 3.71 5.37 5.83
CA LEU A 122 3.09 4.43 4.92
C LEU A 122 3.11 5.03 3.51
N LEU A 123 3.49 4.21 2.54
CA LEU A 123 3.20 4.39 1.13
C LEU A 123 2.23 3.30 0.70
N SER A 124 1.18 3.66 -0.04
CA SER A 124 0.38 2.71 -0.84
C SER A 124 0.39 3.18 -2.28
N ALA A 125 0.72 2.30 -3.22
CA ALA A 125 0.76 2.65 -4.63
C ALA A 125 0.41 1.48 -5.57
N GLY A 126 -0.31 1.79 -6.64
CA GLY A 126 -0.51 0.94 -7.81
C GLY A 126 0.76 0.87 -8.65
N THR A 127 1.16 -0.34 -9.01
CA THR A 127 2.40 -0.57 -9.78
C THR A 127 2.32 -0.12 -11.23
N ASP A 128 1.12 0.17 -11.73
CA ASP A 128 0.85 0.77 -13.05
C ASP A 128 1.02 2.29 -13.08
N GLY A 129 1.25 2.91 -11.93
CA GLY A 129 1.41 4.35 -11.79
C GLY A 129 0.09 5.11 -11.69
N ILE A 130 -1.04 4.41 -11.57
CA ILE A 130 -2.39 4.99 -11.59
C ILE A 130 -3.21 4.42 -10.43
N ASP A 131 -3.98 5.28 -9.75
CA ASP A 131 -4.89 4.88 -8.68
C ASP A 131 -6.23 5.58 -8.85
N GLY A 132 -7.26 4.80 -9.21
CA GLY A 132 -8.58 5.33 -9.57
C GLY A 132 -8.54 6.23 -10.83
N PRO A 133 -9.53 7.11 -11.03
CA PRO A 133 -9.55 8.08 -12.12
C PRO A 133 -8.67 9.31 -11.82
N THR A 134 -7.38 9.07 -11.51
CA THR A 134 -6.41 10.12 -11.12
C THR A 134 -5.09 9.96 -11.87
N ASP A 135 -4.20 10.95 -11.74
CA ASP A 135 -2.83 10.93 -12.28
C ASP A 135 -1.78 10.44 -11.26
N ALA A 136 -2.22 10.09 -10.04
CA ALA A 136 -1.38 9.58 -8.98
C ALA A 136 -1.43 8.05 -8.95
N ALA A 137 -0.31 7.42 -8.63
CA ALA A 137 -0.23 5.99 -8.32
C ALA A 137 -0.79 5.64 -6.94
N GLY A 138 -0.97 6.64 -6.08
CA GLY A 138 -1.33 6.46 -4.69
C GLY A 138 -0.93 7.67 -3.84
N ALA A 139 -0.68 7.44 -2.55
CA ALA A 139 -0.30 8.50 -1.62
C ALA A 139 0.61 7.99 -0.50
N MET A 140 1.28 8.93 0.16
CA MET A 140 2.03 8.71 1.39
C MET A 140 1.30 9.33 2.58
N ALA A 141 1.35 8.66 3.72
CA ALA A 141 0.87 9.19 4.99
C ALA A 141 1.91 8.89 6.08
N ASP A 142 2.06 9.80 7.02
CA ASP A 142 2.96 9.68 8.16
C ASP A 142 2.31 10.21 9.45
N THR A 143 3.03 10.11 10.56
CA THR A 143 2.58 10.61 11.88
C THR A 143 2.28 12.11 11.92
N SER A 144 2.74 12.90 10.94
CA SER A 144 2.51 14.33 10.86
C SER A 144 1.32 14.72 9.97
N THR A 145 0.78 13.78 9.21
CA THR A 145 -0.17 14.04 8.12
C THR A 145 -1.41 14.78 8.60
N LEU A 146 -2.02 14.33 9.70
CA LEU A 146 -3.21 14.97 10.26
C LEU A 146 -2.93 16.37 10.83
N ALA A 147 -1.78 16.56 11.47
CA ALA A 147 -1.36 17.88 11.93
C ALA A 147 -1.12 18.85 10.76
N ARG A 148 -0.47 18.38 9.68
CA ARG A 148 -0.27 19.16 8.44
C ARG A 148 -1.59 19.48 7.73
N ALA A 149 -2.55 18.57 7.78
CA ALA A 149 -3.91 18.74 7.26
C ALA A 149 -4.68 19.81 8.03
N ALA A 150 -4.71 19.71 9.36
CA ALA A 150 -5.35 20.71 10.23
C ALA A 150 -4.77 22.11 10.02
N ALA A 151 -3.45 22.24 9.89
CA ALA A 151 -2.78 23.51 9.61
C ALA A 151 -3.17 24.15 8.26
N ARG A 152 -3.72 23.36 7.32
CA ARG A 152 -4.24 23.80 6.02
C ARG A 152 -5.78 23.92 5.98
N GLY A 153 -6.45 23.79 7.12
CA GLY A 153 -7.91 23.84 7.20
C GLY A 153 -8.62 22.52 6.82
N LEU A 154 -7.88 21.42 6.70
CA LEU A 154 -8.41 20.08 6.38
C LEU A 154 -8.59 19.26 7.67
N ALA A 155 -9.40 19.78 8.59
CA ALA A 155 -9.48 19.24 9.95
C ALA A 155 -10.27 17.92 10.06
N ASP A 156 -11.05 17.54 9.03
CA ASP A 156 -11.90 16.35 9.04
C ASP A 156 -11.51 15.37 7.92
N PRO A 157 -10.50 14.49 8.14
CA PRO A 157 -10.13 13.47 7.17
C PRO A 157 -11.26 12.46 6.91
N GLU A 158 -12.20 12.25 7.84
CA GLU A 158 -13.31 11.31 7.66
C GLU A 158 -14.29 11.84 6.61
N ALA A 159 -14.52 13.16 6.55
CA ALA A 159 -15.33 13.76 5.49
C ALA A 159 -14.77 13.50 4.08
N TYR A 160 -13.44 13.52 3.92
CA TYR A 160 -12.79 13.19 2.65
C TYR A 160 -12.93 11.71 2.31
N LEU A 161 -12.78 10.83 3.31
CA LEU A 161 -13.02 9.40 3.14
C LEU A 161 -14.48 9.14 2.72
N ASP A 162 -15.46 9.71 3.43
CA ASP A 162 -16.90 9.53 3.17
C ASP A 162 -17.35 10.04 1.80
N ASN A 163 -16.69 11.09 1.29
CA ASN A 163 -16.92 11.59 -0.05
C ASN A 163 -16.06 10.89 -1.13
N ASN A 164 -15.24 9.90 -0.78
CA ASN A 164 -14.23 9.28 -1.66
C ASN A 164 -13.31 10.29 -2.35
N ASP A 165 -12.89 11.33 -1.61
CA ASP A 165 -12.14 12.49 -2.11
C ASP A 165 -10.68 12.53 -1.62
N ALA A 166 -10.07 11.34 -1.44
CA ALA A 166 -8.70 11.23 -0.92
C ALA A 166 -7.66 11.93 -1.79
N TYR A 167 -7.92 12.10 -3.10
CA TYR A 167 -7.01 12.83 -3.99
C TYR A 167 -6.85 14.28 -3.55
N ALA A 168 -7.96 14.99 -3.36
CA ALA A 168 -7.95 16.40 -2.99
C ALA A 168 -7.27 16.62 -1.63
N PHE A 169 -7.47 15.69 -0.70
CA PHE A 169 -6.81 15.72 0.62
C PHE A 169 -5.27 15.68 0.48
N PHE A 170 -4.74 14.70 -0.25
CA PHE A 170 -3.29 14.54 -0.41
C PHE A 170 -2.67 15.54 -1.39
N GLU A 171 -3.42 16.03 -2.37
CA GLU A 171 -2.99 17.11 -3.26
C GLU A 171 -2.66 18.37 -2.46
N ALA A 172 -3.55 18.77 -1.54
CA ALA A 172 -3.35 19.92 -0.68
C ALA A 172 -2.13 19.79 0.26
N LEU A 173 -1.72 18.55 0.56
CA LEU A 173 -0.53 18.24 1.37
C LEU A 173 0.75 18.02 0.57
N SER A 174 0.63 17.89 -0.76
CA SER A 174 1.72 17.46 -1.66
C SER A 174 2.27 16.06 -1.32
N ASP A 175 1.38 15.16 -0.92
CA ASP A 175 1.71 13.79 -0.50
C ASP A 175 1.23 12.72 -1.50
N LEU A 176 0.72 13.16 -2.66
CA LEU A 176 0.41 12.27 -3.78
C LEU A 176 1.69 11.68 -4.38
N VAL A 177 1.59 10.44 -4.84
CA VAL A 177 2.70 9.73 -5.50
C VAL A 177 2.46 9.78 -6.99
N VAL A 178 3.05 10.75 -7.67
CA VAL A 178 2.91 10.95 -9.11
C VAL A 178 4.18 10.49 -9.81
N VAL A 179 4.13 9.31 -10.43
CA VAL A 179 5.27 8.70 -11.16
C VAL A 179 5.03 8.60 -12.66
N GLY A 180 3.80 8.86 -13.13
CA GLY A 180 3.38 8.61 -14.50
C GLY A 180 3.11 7.13 -14.78
N PRO A 181 2.63 6.77 -15.99
CA PRO A 181 2.41 5.38 -16.36
C PRO A 181 3.74 4.61 -16.35
N THR A 182 3.73 3.43 -15.75
CA THR A 182 4.94 2.58 -15.62
C THR A 182 5.04 1.51 -16.70
N ASP A 183 4.02 1.40 -17.57
CA ASP A 183 3.88 0.36 -18.60
C ASP A 183 3.93 -1.08 -18.07
N THR A 184 3.59 -1.29 -16.79
CA THR A 184 3.48 -2.61 -16.16
C THR A 184 2.32 -2.61 -15.16
N ASN A 185 1.78 -3.78 -14.78
CA ASN A 185 0.84 -3.89 -13.67
C ASN A 185 0.96 -5.25 -12.99
N VAL A 186 1.30 -5.23 -11.69
CA VAL A 186 1.39 -6.42 -10.84
C VAL A 186 0.65 -6.22 -9.51
N GLY A 187 -0.36 -5.35 -9.50
CA GLY A 187 -1.19 -5.01 -8.34
C GLY A 187 -0.65 -3.82 -7.54
N ASP A 188 -1.03 -3.76 -6.27
CA ASP A 188 -0.62 -2.69 -5.35
C ASP A 188 0.53 -3.15 -4.45
N ILE A 189 1.38 -2.19 -4.06
CA ILE A 189 2.41 -2.36 -3.03
C ILE A 189 2.18 -1.39 -1.88
N GLN A 190 2.31 -1.90 -0.66
CA GLN A 190 2.30 -1.09 0.57
C GLN A 190 3.65 -1.21 1.26
N ILE A 191 4.24 -0.07 1.62
CA ILE A 191 5.53 0.03 2.31
C ILE A 191 5.31 0.81 3.59
N LEU A 192 5.60 0.20 4.73
CA LEU A 192 5.51 0.86 6.03
C LEU A 192 6.90 0.92 6.66
N LEU A 193 7.29 2.10 7.11
CA LEU A 193 8.55 2.37 7.79
C LEU A 193 8.27 2.80 9.21
N THR A 194 8.96 2.22 10.19
CA THR A 194 8.79 2.57 11.61
C THR A 194 10.11 2.46 12.37
N ALA A 195 10.31 3.35 13.34
CA ALA A 195 11.53 3.46 14.15
C ALA A 195 11.48 2.68 15.48
#